data_AF-A0A2V8UXM8-F1
#
_entry.id   AF-A0A2V8UXM8-F1
#
_cell.length_a   1.000
_cell.length_b   1.000
_cell.length_c   1.000
_cell.angle_alpha   90.00
_cell.angle_beta   90.00
_cell.angle_gamma   90.00
#
_symmetry.space_group_name_H-M   'P 1'
#
loop_
_entity.id
_entity.type
_entity.pdbx_description
1 polymer ?
#
loop_
_entity_poly.entity_id
_entity_poly.type
_entity_poly.pdbx_seq_one_letter_code
_entity_poly.pdbx_strand_id
1 'polypeptide(L)'
;MPGWWPARWRQRLNSKCGSSYRTFWRLRKTRGVRWRKWLGRLWHGWRLDMAELNIVEKVIALEGVELLRNLTPEQLSRIASIAREVKFPSDKVVLEPSKPLDALLVVVDGAVELSRDGEVLHTARQNEVLGAWALFDDDPMPVRAKTIEDTRLLRIGRDDFYDLLSDNIEITASIFSTLVKRFRKLVEQS
;
A
#
# COMPACT_ATOMS: atom_id res chain seq x y z
N MET A 1 30.86 2.21 -31.44
CA MET A 1 29.71 1.28 -31.38
C MET A 1 29.93 0.16 -32.39
N PRO A 2 29.44 -1.08 -32.19
CA PRO A 2 29.14 -1.81 -30.95
C PRO A 2 29.79 -3.23 -30.93
N GLY A 3 29.70 -3.94 -29.80
CA GLY A 3 29.86 -5.41 -29.76
C GLY A 3 30.74 -5.94 -28.64
N TRP A 4 30.26 -5.95 -27.39
CA TRP A 4 30.95 -6.61 -26.28
C TRP A 4 29.99 -7.40 -25.39
N TRP A 5 29.88 -8.69 -25.66
CA TRP A 5 29.61 -9.74 -24.66
C TRP A 5 30.58 -10.89 -24.92
N PRO A 6 31.50 -11.23 -23.99
CA PRO A 6 32.28 -12.46 -24.08
C PRO A 6 31.74 -13.56 -23.16
N ALA A 7 31.28 -14.64 -23.77
CA ALA A 7 31.65 -16.08 -23.64
C ALA A 7 32.33 -16.66 -22.36
N ARG A 8 32.14 -16.09 -21.17
CA ARG A 8 32.35 -16.80 -19.89
C ARG A 8 31.02 -16.86 -19.15
N TRP A 9 30.81 -17.89 -18.33
CA TRP A 9 29.64 -18.08 -17.47
C TRP A 9 28.48 -18.93 -18.02
N ARG A 10 28.82 -19.99 -18.77
CA ARG A 10 27.96 -21.17 -18.91
C ARG A 10 28.49 -22.31 -18.02
N GLN A 11 27.78 -22.52 -16.90
CA GLN A 11 27.64 -23.74 -16.09
C GLN A 11 28.70 -24.20 -15.07
N ARG A 12 28.12 -24.77 -13.98
CA ARG A 12 28.64 -25.71 -12.96
C ARG A 12 29.41 -25.05 -11.79
N LEU A 13 29.04 -25.21 -10.51
CA LEU A 13 28.56 -26.40 -9.81
C LEU A 13 27.70 -26.08 -8.57
N ASN A 14 26.91 -27.10 -8.25
CA ASN A 14 26.10 -27.36 -7.06
C ASN A 14 26.80 -27.15 -5.70
N SER A 15 25.94 -27.00 -4.67
CA SER A 15 26.08 -27.49 -3.29
C SER A 15 26.58 -26.57 -2.16
N LYS A 16 25.64 -26.37 -1.22
CA LYS A 16 25.74 -26.35 0.25
C LYS A 16 26.32 -25.13 1.00
N CYS A 17 25.49 -24.76 1.99
CA CYS A 17 25.83 -24.30 3.33
C CYS A 17 26.34 -22.87 3.55
N GLY A 18 25.56 -22.14 4.36
CA GLY A 18 26.11 -21.55 5.58
C GLY A 18 26.19 -20.04 5.62
N SER A 19 25.25 -19.43 6.34
CA SER A 19 25.49 -18.42 7.38
C SER A 19 26.64 -17.43 7.15
N SER A 20 26.32 -16.18 6.80
CA SER A 20 27.22 -15.05 7.08
C SER A 20 26.48 -13.71 7.20
N TYR A 21 25.76 -13.52 8.32
CA TYR A 21 25.55 -12.18 8.88
C TYR A 21 26.49 -12.04 10.07
N ARG A 22 27.77 -11.77 9.82
CA ARG A 22 28.73 -11.60 10.91
C ARG A 22 29.99 -10.82 10.55
N THR A 23 29.87 -9.57 10.09
CA THR A 23 31.03 -8.66 10.11
C THR A 23 30.67 -7.17 10.12
N PHE A 24 29.84 -6.71 11.05
CA PHE A 24 29.73 -5.25 11.29
C PHE A 24 29.50 -4.83 12.75
N TRP A 25 30.04 -5.57 13.73
CA TRP A 25 30.13 -5.07 15.11
C TRP A 25 31.36 -5.66 15.81
N ARG A 26 32.50 -4.94 15.75
CA ARG A 26 33.60 -5.11 16.70
C ARG A 26 34.26 -3.77 17.02
N LEU A 27 34.18 -3.43 18.31
CA LEU A 27 35.12 -2.63 19.10
C LEU A 27 35.08 -1.10 18.97
N ARG A 28 34.35 -0.47 19.91
CA ARG A 28 35.03 0.30 20.99
C ARG A 28 34.13 0.51 22.21
N LYS A 29 34.55 -0.06 23.34
CA LYS A 29 34.12 0.26 24.69
C LYS A 29 35.35 0.87 25.37
N THR A 30 35.28 2.12 25.84
CA THR A 30 36.03 2.57 27.04
C THR A 30 35.47 3.89 27.56
N ARG A 31 35.03 3.84 28.83
CA ARG A 31 34.89 4.92 29.82
C ARG A 31 33.68 5.87 29.73
N GLY A 32 32.66 5.51 30.52
CA GLY A 32 32.26 6.36 31.64
C GLY A 32 31.29 7.51 31.38
N VAL A 33 30.03 7.21 31.03
CA VAL A 33 28.90 8.08 31.42
C VAL A 33 27.75 7.19 31.92
N ARG A 34 27.17 7.63 33.03
CA ARG A 34 26.16 7.05 33.92
C ARG A 34 24.85 6.60 33.23
N TRP A 35 24.66 5.30 32.96
CA TRP A 35 23.42 4.74 32.35
C TRP A 35 22.47 4.02 33.33
N ARG A 36 22.74 4.04 34.64
CA ARG A 36 21.95 3.35 35.68
C ARG A 36 20.53 3.94 35.96
N LYS A 37 19.92 4.59 34.97
CA LYS A 37 18.49 5.00 34.96
C LYS A 37 17.75 4.73 33.64
N TRP A 38 18.38 4.10 32.63
CA TRP A 38 17.74 3.85 31.32
C TRP A 38 17.27 2.40 31.10
N LEU A 39 17.49 1.50 32.07
CA LEU A 39 16.88 0.15 32.10
C LEU A 39 15.69 0.13 33.06
N GLY A 40 14.59 0.78 32.68
CA GLY A 40 13.38 0.81 33.52
C GLY A 40 12.03 0.68 32.79
N ARG A 41 11.96 0.86 31.47
CA ARG A 41 10.66 0.87 30.74
C ARG A 41 10.71 0.33 29.31
N LEU A 42 11.59 -0.63 29.04
CA LEU A 42 11.76 -1.23 27.70
C LEU A 42 11.04 -2.57 27.50
N TRP A 43 10.11 -2.99 28.37
CA TRP A 43 9.62 -4.37 28.38
C TRP A 43 8.09 -4.55 28.44
N HIS A 44 7.28 -3.52 28.16
CA HIS A 44 5.80 -3.62 28.09
C HIS A 44 5.14 -3.06 26.82
N GLY A 45 5.90 -2.53 25.85
CA GLY A 45 5.36 -1.86 24.66
C GLY A 45 5.45 -2.60 23.33
N TRP A 46 5.95 -3.84 23.30
CA TRP A 46 6.28 -4.58 22.07
C TRP A 46 5.26 -5.66 21.67
N ARG A 47 3.95 -5.35 21.76
CA ARG A 47 2.89 -6.29 21.35
C ARG A 47 1.76 -5.65 20.51
N LEU A 48 2.06 -4.66 19.68
CA LEU A 48 1.07 -4.09 18.75
C LEU A 48 1.46 -4.14 17.26
N ASP A 49 2.71 -4.48 16.91
CA ASP A 49 3.17 -4.46 15.50
C ASP A 49 2.95 -5.76 14.70
N MET A 50 2.03 -6.62 15.13
CA MET A 50 1.78 -7.95 14.52
C MET A 50 0.30 -8.35 14.52
N ALA A 51 -0.64 -7.41 14.55
CA ALA A 51 -2.05 -7.71 14.35
C ALA A 51 -2.43 -7.39 12.90
N GLU A 52 -3.03 -8.37 12.20
CA GLU A 52 -3.77 -8.07 10.97
C GLU A 52 -4.85 -7.02 11.27
N LEU A 53 -5.10 -6.12 10.32
CA LEU A 53 -6.14 -5.12 10.44
C LEU A 53 -7.48 -5.79 10.74
N ASN A 54 -8.10 -5.39 11.84
CA ASN A 54 -9.43 -5.86 12.20
C ASN A 54 -10.50 -5.16 11.33
N ILE A 55 -11.73 -5.68 11.36
CA ILE A 55 -12.81 -5.17 10.52
C ILE A 55 -13.14 -3.69 10.79
N VAL A 56 -13.01 -3.23 12.03
CA VAL A 56 -13.30 -1.84 12.42
C VAL A 56 -12.25 -0.90 11.82
N GLU A 57 -10.97 -1.25 11.91
CA GLU A 57 -9.87 -0.48 11.30
C GLU A 57 -10.04 -0.39 9.78
N LYS A 58 -10.43 -1.50 9.14
CA LYS A 58 -10.72 -1.51 7.71
C LYS A 58 -11.90 -0.60 7.34
N VAL A 59 -12.98 -0.64 8.12
CA VAL A 59 -14.15 0.24 7.90
C VAL A 59 -13.76 1.71 8.03
N ILE A 60 -12.99 2.08 9.05
CA ILE A 60 -12.52 3.46 9.24
C ILE A 60 -11.67 3.92 8.04
N ALA A 61 -10.76 3.08 7.56
CA ALA A 61 -9.94 3.40 6.40
C ALA A 61 -10.79 3.59 5.13
N LEU A 62 -11.84 2.77 4.95
CA LEU A 62 -12.73 2.84 3.79
C LEU A 62 -13.71 4.02 3.85
N GLU A 63 -14.08 4.49 5.04
CA GLU A 63 -14.95 5.67 5.22
C GLU A 63 -14.30 6.94 4.66
N GLY A 64 -12.97 7.05 4.75
CA GLY A 64 -12.21 8.16 4.17
C GLY A 64 -12.14 8.16 2.64
N VAL A 65 -12.53 7.05 2.00
CA VAL A 65 -12.52 6.93 0.54
C VAL A 65 -13.70 7.69 -0.04
N GLU A 66 -13.40 8.72 -0.84
CA GLU A 66 -14.42 9.62 -1.37
C GLU A 66 -15.53 8.88 -2.17
N LEU A 67 -15.18 7.77 -2.83
CA LEU A 67 -16.13 6.94 -3.59
C LEU A 67 -17.12 6.19 -2.67
N LEU A 68 -16.67 5.86 -1.45
CA LEU A 68 -17.38 5.02 -0.50
C LEU A 68 -18.03 5.82 0.65
N ARG A 69 -17.77 7.13 0.73
CA ARG A 69 -18.23 8.02 1.83
C ARG A 69 -19.74 8.04 2.12
N ASN A 70 -20.57 7.58 1.19
CA ASN A 70 -22.04 7.56 1.34
C ASN A 70 -22.57 6.16 1.71
N LEU A 71 -21.68 5.20 1.99
CA LEU A 71 -22.04 3.86 2.42
C LEU A 71 -22.24 3.82 3.94
N THR A 72 -23.19 3.01 4.40
CA THR A 72 -23.38 2.77 5.84
C THR A 72 -22.24 1.95 6.42
N PRO A 73 -22.01 1.95 7.74
CA PRO A 73 -21.00 1.10 8.38
C PRO A 73 -21.19 -0.39 8.03
N GLU A 74 -22.43 -0.87 7.92
CA GLU A 74 -22.71 -2.26 7.52
C GLU A 74 -22.27 -2.51 6.06
N GLN A 75 -22.54 -1.57 5.16
CA GLN A 75 -22.11 -1.67 3.76
C GLN A 75 -20.58 -1.61 3.63
N LEU A 76 -19.93 -0.70 4.35
CA LEU A 76 -18.47 -0.63 4.43
C LEU A 76 -17.87 -1.92 5.00
N SER A 77 -18.54 -2.55 5.98
CA SER A 77 -18.07 -3.83 6.55
C SER A 77 -18.07 -4.96 5.51
N ARG A 78 -19.00 -4.96 4.56
CA ARG A 78 -19.03 -5.92 3.44
C ARG A 78 -17.83 -5.71 2.52
N ILE A 79 -17.49 -4.46 2.20
CA ILE A 79 -16.29 -4.15 1.40
C ILE A 79 -15.01 -4.48 2.19
N ALA A 80 -15.00 -4.21 3.49
CA ALA A 80 -13.88 -4.52 4.36
C ALA A 80 -13.61 -6.03 4.49
N SER A 81 -14.63 -6.88 4.31
CA SER A 81 -14.47 -8.34 4.38
C SER A 81 -13.71 -8.91 3.17
N ILE A 82 -13.82 -8.28 1.99
CA ILE A 82 -13.05 -8.64 0.78
C ILE A 82 -11.70 -7.91 0.70
N ALA A 83 -11.48 -6.89 1.55
CA ALA A 83 -10.23 -6.14 1.59
C ALA A 83 -9.10 -6.94 2.28
N ARG A 84 -7.94 -7.03 1.61
CA ARG A 84 -6.75 -7.70 2.12
C ARG A 84 -5.69 -6.68 2.54
N GLU A 85 -5.07 -6.90 3.69
CA GLU A 85 -3.94 -6.08 4.11
C GLU A 85 -2.69 -6.47 3.32
N VAL A 86 -1.95 -5.47 2.85
CA VAL A 86 -0.64 -5.64 2.20
C VAL A 86 0.36 -4.69 2.84
N LYS A 87 1.56 -5.21 3.13
CA LYS A 87 2.63 -4.44 3.79
C LYS A 87 3.79 -4.25 2.83
N PHE A 88 4.28 -3.03 2.75
CA PHE A 88 5.45 -2.67 1.96
C PHE A 88 6.46 -1.97 2.87
N PRO A 89 7.73 -2.42 2.94
CA PRO A 89 8.75 -1.63 3.59
C PRO A 89 9.01 -0.33 2.83
N SER A 90 9.73 0.62 3.45
CA SER A 90 10.21 1.82 2.76
C SER A 90 10.99 1.48 1.48
N ASP A 91 10.97 2.40 0.52
CA ASP A 91 11.64 2.33 -0.78
C ASP A 91 11.13 1.23 -1.74
N LYS A 92 9.89 0.78 -1.60
CA LYS A 92 9.26 -0.20 -2.49
C LYS A 92 8.32 0.43 -3.49
N VAL A 93 8.44 -0.04 -4.73
CA VAL A 93 7.52 0.35 -5.80
C VAL A 93 6.23 -0.44 -5.65
N VAL A 94 5.13 0.28 -5.45
CA VAL A 94 3.77 -0.26 -5.33
C VAL A 94 3.12 -0.32 -6.72
N LEU A 95 3.31 0.73 -7.54
CA LEU A 95 2.76 0.85 -8.89
C LEU A 95 3.83 1.25 -9.90
N GLU A 96 3.77 0.67 -11.10
CA GLU A 96 4.65 1.00 -12.23
C GLU A 96 3.82 1.58 -13.39
N PRO A 97 4.30 2.63 -14.09
CA PRO A 97 3.52 3.33 -15.13
C PRO A 97 3.01 2.47 -16.29
N SER A 98 3.68 1.34 -16.55
CA SER A 98 3.39 0.44 -17.67
C SER A 98 2.75 -0.87 -17.25
N LYS A 99 2.39 -1.01 -15.96
CA LYS A 99 1.73 -2.20 -15.44
C LYS A 99 0.28 -1.87 -15.11
N PRO A 100 -0.68 -2.69 -15.59
CA PRO A 100 -2.05 -2.54 -15.15
C PRO A 100 -2.12 -2.76 -13.64
N LEU A 101 -2.97 -1.97 -13.01
CA LEU A 101 -3.40 -2.19 -11.64
C LEU A 101 -4.78 -2.84 -11.70
N ASP A 102 -4.98 -3.90 -10.95
CA ASP A 102 -6.22 -4.70 -10.91
C ASP A 102 -6.92 -4.55 -9.55
N ALA A 103 -6.64 -3.47 -8.82
CA ALA A 103 -7.11 -3.28 -7.46
C ALA A 103 -7.16 -1.82 -7.03
N LEU A 104 -8.08 -1.53 -6.12
CA LEU A 104 -8.04 -0.34 -5.28
C LEU A 104 -7.02 -0.52 -4.17
N LEU A 105 -6.19 0.49 -3.92
CA LEU A 105 -5.28 0.51 -2.78
C LEU A 105 -5.62 1.70 -1.88
N VAL A 106 -5.83 1.45 -0.58
CA VAL A 106 -6.10 2.48 0.42
C VAL A 106 -4.95 2.50 1.42
N VAL A 107 -4.35 3.66 1.65
CA VAL A 107 -3.27 3.80 2.64
C VAL A 107 -3.89 3.77 4.03
N VAL A 108 -3.49 2.81 4.87
CA VAL A 108 -3.95 2.72 6.26
C VAL A 108 -2.96 3.39 7.20
N ASP A 109 -1.67 3.22 6.91
CA ASP A 109 -0.56 3.77 7.68
C ASP A 109 0.67 3.89 6.78
N GLY A 110 1.52 4.87 7.04
CA GLY A 110 2.68 5.20 6.21
C GLY A 110 2.34 6.18 5.07
N ALA A 111 3.21 6.19 4.05
CA ALA A 111 3.11 7.14 2.96
C ALA A 111 3.66 6.60 1.62
N VAL A 112 3.00 6.97 0.54
CA VAL A 112 3.33 6.59 -0.83
C VAL A 112 3.49 7.83 -1.70
N GLU A 113 4.67 8.02 -2.26
CA GLU A 113 4.94 9.06 -3.24
C GLU A 113 4.43 8.63 -4.62
N LEU A 114 3.63 9.50 -5.25
CA LEU A 114 3.19 9.38 -6.62
C LEU A 114 4.01 10.32 -7.49
N SER A 115 4.69 9.76 -8.49
CA SER A 115 5.51 10.51 -9.44
C SER A 115 5.22 10.16 -10.88
N ARG A 116 5.44 11.13 -11.77
CA ARG A 116 5.35 10.96 -13.23
C ARG A 116 6.56 11.62 -13.86
N ASP A 117 7.26 10.89 -14.72
CA ASP A 117 8.44 11.39 -15.44
C ASP A 117 9.54 11.98 -14.51
N GLY A 118 9.62 11.49 -13.27
CA GLY A 118 10.56 11.96 -12.25
C GLY A 118 10.08 13.11 -11.38
N GLU A 119 8.93 13.71 -11.69
CA GLU A 119 8.31 14.77 -10.88
C GLU A 119 7.31 14.19 -9.88
N VAL A 120 7.40 14.64 -8.63
CA VAL A 120 6.45 14.24 -7.57
C VAL A 120 5.15 15.01 -7.77
N LEU A 121 4.07 14.28 -8.04
CA LEU A 121 2.73 14.86 -8.22
C LEU A 121 2.02 15.02 -6.87
N HIS A 122 2.15 14.01 -6.00
CA HIS A 122 1.41 13.91 -4.76
C HIS A 122 2.08 12.93 -3.79
N THR A 123 1.87 13.08 -2.49
CA THR A 123 2.24 12.07 -1.48
C THR A 123 0.99 11.59 -0.78
N ALA A 124 0.58 10.37 -1.11
CA ALA A 124 -0.57 9.73 -0.51
C ALA A 124 -0.29 9.29 0.92
N ARG A 125 -1.20 9.61 1.83
CA ARG A 125 -1.14 9.27 3.26
C ARG A 125 -2.40 8.55 3.71
N GLN A 126 -2.47 8.24 5.00
CA GLN A 126 -3.60 7.57 5.64
C GLN A 126 -4.97 8.05 5.09
N ASN A 127 -5.82 7.08 4.78
CA ASN A 127 -7.17 7.19 4.19
C ASN A 127 -7.22 7.67 2.74
N GLU A 128 -6.06 7.95 2.11
CA GLU A 128 -6.03 8.26 0.70
C GLU A 128 -5.93 7.01 -0.17
N VAL A 129 -6.38 7.16 -1.41
CA VAL A 129 -6.57 6.07 -2.34
C VAL A 129 -5.63 6.20 -3.52
N LEU A 130 -4.99 5.08 -3.85
CA LEU A 130 -4.24 4.90 -5.07
C LEU A 130 -5.07 4.03 -6.02
N GLY A 131 -5.12 4.43 -7.29
CA GLY A 131 -5.68 3.56 -8.32
C GLY A 131 -7.19 3.35 -8.25
N ALA A 132 -7.98 4.32 -7.77
CA ALA A 132 -9.44 4.22 -7.84
C ALA A 132 -9.95 3.94 -9.25
N TRP A 133 -9.27 4.52 -10.25
CA TRP A 133 -9.50 4.29 -11.67
C TRP A 133 -9.31 2.83 -12.08
N ALA A 134 -8.40 2.12 -11.44
CA ALA A 134 -8.10 0.73 -11.70
C ALA A 134 -9.24 -0.23 -11.33
N LEU A 135 -10.31 0.24 -10.70
CA LEU A 135 -11.54 -0.54 -10.57
C LEU A 135 -12.39 -0.49 -11.84
N PHE A 136 -12.33 0.60 -12.61
CA PHE A 136 -13.27 0.86 -13.72
C PHE A 136 -12.61 0.83 -15.09
N ASP A 137 -11.29 1.01 -15.15
CA ASP A 137 -10.48 1.08 -16.35
C ASP A 137 -9.26 0.16 -16.21
N ASP A 138 -8.95 -0.61 -17.24
CA ASP A 138 -7.78 -1.48 -17.32
C ASP A 138 -6.54 -0.80 -17.92
N ASP A 139 -6.67 0.44 -18.37
CA ASP A 139 -5.54 1.21 -18.87
C ASP A 139 -4.50 1.49 -17.77
N PRO A 140 -3.19 1.26 -18.05
CA PRO A 140 -2.13 1.59 -17.11
C PRO A 140 -2.13 3.07 -16.76
N MET A 141 -2.10 3.38 -15.46
CA MET A 141 -1.91 4.76 -15.02
C MET A 141 -0.46 5.17 -15.26
N PRO A 142 -0.17 6.31 -15.92
CA PRO A 142 1.20 6.76 -16.23
C PRO A 142 1.88 7.39 -15.00
N VAL A 143 1.78 6.74 -13.84
CA VAL A 143 2.36 7.17 -12.58
C VAL A 143 3.05 5.99 -11.89
N ARG A 144 4.17 6.32 -11.27
CA ARG A 144 4.90 5.43 -10.39
C ARG A 144 4.50 5.74 -8.95
N ALA A 145 4.18 4.70 -8.18
CA ALA A 145 3.92 4.83 -6.75
C ALA A 145 5.02 4.12 -5.97
N LYS A 146 5.68 4.82 -5.05
CA LYS A 146 6.79 4.29 -4.24
C LYS A 146 6.58 4.62 -2.76
N THR A 147 6.72 3.64 -1.88
CA THR A 147 6.70 3.89 -0.43
C THR A 147 7.90 4.71 0.00
N ILE A 148 7.68 5.70 0.85
CA ILE A 148 8.75 6.53 1.45
C ILE A 148 9.03 6.15 2.90
N GLU A 149 8.14 5.37 3.51
CA GLU A 149 8.27 4.76 4.83
C GLU A 149 7.59 3.38 4.84
N ASP A 150 7.72 2.63 5.93
CA ASP A 150 7.01 1.36 6.08
C ASP A 150 5.50 1.64 6.01
N THR A 151 4.82 1.01 5.05
CA THR A 151 3.46 1.36 4.64
C THR A 151 2.56 0.14 4.68
N ARG A 152 1.36 0.32 5.25
CA ARG A 152 0.28 -0.66 5.26
C ARG A 152 -0.83 -0.18 4.34
N LEU A 153 -1.23 -1.02 3.40
CA LEU A 153 -2.29 -0.76 2.44
C LEU A 153 -3.44 -1.76 2.61
N LEU A 154 -4.66 -1.34 2.34
CA LEU A 154 -5.76 -2.24 2.01
C LEU A 154 -5.85 -2.38 0.51
N ARG A 155 -5.83 -3.63 0.04
CA ARG A 155 -6.05 -3.99 -1.36
C ARG A 155 -7.43 -4.61 -1.51
N ILE A 156 -8.23 -4.02 -2.39
CA ILE A 156 -9.50 -4.58 -2.83
C ILE A 156 -9.35 -4.90 -4.32
N GLY A 157 -9.36 -6.20 -4.65
CA GLY A 157 -9.24 -6.65 -6.03
C GLY A 157 -10.45 -6.23 -6.86
N ARG A 158 -10.23 -5.96 -8.15
CA ARG A 158 -11.28 -5.59 -9.09
C ARG A 158 -12.38 -6.65 -9.12
N ASP A 159 -12.02 -7.90 -9.37
CA ASP A 159 -12.99 -9.00 -9.46
C ASP A 159 -13.78 -9.17 -8.16
N ASP A 160 -13.07 -9.22 -7.01
CA ASP A 160 -13.68 -9.29 -5.67
C ASP A 160 -14.69 -8.14 -5.45
N PHE A 161 -14.36 -6.94 -5.94
CA PHE A 161 -15.22 -5.76 -5.84
C PHE A 161 -16.45 -5.87 -6.73
N TYR A 162 -16.30 -6.28 -7.99
CA TYR A 162 -17.43 -6.46 -8.91
C TYR A 162 -18.38 -7.56 -8.46
N ASP A 163 -17.85 -8.68 -7.96
CA ASP A 163 -18.66 -9.76 -7.38
C ASP A 163 -19.50 -9.22 -6.22
N LEU A 164 -18.87 -8.46 -5.30
CA LEU A 164 -19.59 -7.82 -4.21
C LEU A 164 -20.67 -6.85 -4.71
N LEU A 165 -20.40 -6.02 -5.72
CA LEU A 165 -21.40 -5.11 -6.27
C LEU A 165 -22.58 -5.84 -6.91
N SER A 166 -22.32 -6.99 -7.56
CA SER A 166 -23.36 -7.80 -8.21
C SER A 166 -24.37 -8.36 -7.20
N ASP A 167 -23.90 -8.68 -5.99
CA ASP A 167 -24.73 -9.23 -4.90
C ASP A 167 -25.36 -8.15 -4.00
N ASN A 168 -24.95 -6.89 -4.13
CA ASN A 168 -25.30 -5.81 -3.20
C ASN A 168 -25.79 -4.55 -3.93
N ILE A 169 -27.06 -4.59 -4.37
CA ILE A 169 -27.66 -3.51 -5.16
C ILE A 169 -27.66 -2.15 -4.44
N GLU A 170 -27.77 -2.12 -3.11
CA GLU A 170 -27.76 -0.87 -2.35
C GLU A 170 -26.38 -0.20 -2.35
N ILE A 171 -25.30 -1.01 -2.31
CA ILE A 171 -23.92 -0.51 -2.39
C ILE A 171 -23.68 0.07 -3.79
N THR A 172 -24.07 -0.69 -4.82
CA THR A 172 -23.98 -0.30 -6.22
C THR A 172 -24.71 1.03 -6.47
N ALA A 173 -25.96 1.15 -6.03
CA ALA A 173 -26.75 2.38 -6.18
C ALA A 173 -26.11 3.59 -5.49
N SER A 174 -25.55 3.41 -4.29
CA SER A 174 -24.89 4.50 -3.54
C SER A 174 -23.61 4.98 -4.24
N ILE A 175 -22.81 4.05 -4.78
CA ILE A 175 -21.61 4.38 -5.55
C ILE A 175 -21.99 5.14 -6.84
N PHE A 176 -22.96 4.64 -7.61
CA PHE A 176 -23.45 5.33 -8.81
C PHE A 176 -23.98 6.74 -8.50
N SER A 177 -24.77 6.90 -7.43
CA SER A 177 -25.25 8.20 -6.97
C SER A 177 -24.10 9.15 -6.66
N THR A 178 -23.03 8.64 -6.03
CA THR A 178 -21.82 9.41 -5.73
C THR A 178 -21.10 9.87 -7.01
N LEU A 179 -20.95 8.98 -7.99
CA LEU A 179 -20.36 9.31 -9.29
C LEU A 179 -21.18 10.36 -10.05
N VAL A 180 -22.50 10.20 -10.14
CA VAL A 180 -23.39 11.17 -10.82
C VAL A 180 -23.31 12.54 -10.16
N LYS A 181 -23.31 12.61 -8.82
CA LYS A 181 -23.17 13.87 -8.08
C LYS A 181 -21.83 14.55 -8.38
N ARG A 182 -20.74 13.79 -8.49
CA ARG A 182 -19.43 14.33 -8.85
C ARG A 182 -19.38 14.81 -10.29
N PHE A 183 -19.90 14.03 -11.23
CA PHE A 183 -19.96 14.41 -12.62
C PHE A 183 -20.73 15.73 -12.81
N ARG A 184 -21.88 15.88 -12.15
CA ARG A 184 -22.65 17.13 -12.16
C ARG A 184 -21.84 18.33 -11.66
N LYS A 185 -21.10 18.17 -10.56
CA LYS A 185 -20.23 19.24 -10.02
C LYS A 185 -19.15 19.68 -11.02
N LEU A 186 -18.59 18.76 -11.80
CA LEU A 186 -17.59 19.09 -12.82
C LEU A 186 -18.20 19.85 -14.00
N VAL A 187 -19.37 19.41 -14.47
CA VAL A 187 -20.08 20.03 -15.59
C VAL A 187 -20.60 21.43 -15.23
N GLU A 188 -21.09 21.64 -14.02
CA GLU A 188 -21.59 22.95 -13.56
C GLU A 188 -20.48 23.97 -13.27
N GLN A 189 -19.23 23.53 -13.18
CA GLN A 189 -18.05 24.38 -12.92
C GLN A 189 -17.26 24.72 -14.19
N SER A 190 -17.72 24.27 -15.35
CA SER A 190 -17.13 24.53 -16.68
C SER A 190 -17.98 25.50 -17.48
#